data_AF-A0A8J8BJ67-F1
#
_entry.id   AF-A0A8J8BJ67-F1
#
_cell.length_a   1.000
_cell.length_b   1.000
_cell.length_c   1.000
_cell.angle_alpha   90.00
_cell.angle_beta   90.00
_cell.angle_gamma   90.00
#
_symmetry.space_group_name_H-M   'P 1'
#
loop_
_entity.id
_entity.type
_entity.pdbx_description
1 polymer ?
#
loop_
_entity_poly.entity_id
_entity_poly.type
_entity_poly.pdbx_seq_one_letter_code
_entity_poly.pdbx_strand_id
1 'polypeptide(L)'
;MFVAVIEEIKYIRDIPGELTEKAIAAGELRKGAVVGLFVHPVENEKNSVLIELKLTKEGQEKAVKKGFNVPLEPVGDRYVMTDDAIEYILRMQNRQKNVETVENEENIASKPTPKAF
;
A
#
# COMPACT_ATOMS: atom_id res chain seq x y z
N MET A 1 6.12 15.92 -8.52
CA MET A 1 5.99 14.52 -8.06
C MET A 1 6.85 14.34 -6.82
N PHE A 2 6.36 13.64 -5.79
CA PHE A 2 7.15 13.22 -4.63
C PHE A 2 6.71 11.83 -4.15
N VAL A 3 7.53 11.17 -3.34
CA VAL A 3 7.20 9.85 -2.76
C VAL A 3 6.83 10.02 -1.30
N ALA A 4 5.71 9.41 -0.90
CA ALA A 4 5.21 9.45 0.46
C ALA A 4 4.97 8.04 1.00
N VAL A 5 5.16 7.86 2.30
CA VAL A 5 4.78 6.63 3.01
C VAL A 5 3.35 6.81 3.51
N ILE A 6 2.50 5.82 3.27
CA ILE A 6 1.14 5.82 3.83
C ILE A 6 1.20 5.44 5.31
N GLU A 7 0.71 6.31 6.18
CA GLU A 7 0.59 6.05 7.61
C GLU A 7 -0.77 5.43 7.95
N GLU A 8 -1.84 6.03 7.44
CA GLU A 8 -3.21 5.63 7.73
C GLU A 8 -4.14 6.04 6.58
N ILE A 9 -5.14 5.20 6.30
CA ILE A 9 -6.30 5.61 5.50
C ILE A 9 -7.32 6.22 6.45
N LYS A 10 -7.53 7.53 6.35
CA LYS A 10 -8.38 8.26 7.29
C LYS A 10 -9.87 8.18 6.95
N TYR A 11 -10.20 8.27 5.66
CA TYR A 11 -11.57 8.21 5.18
C TYR A 11 -11.63 7.79 3.71
N ILE A 12 -12.81 7.34 3.27
CA ILE A 12 -13.17 7.22 1.85
C ILE A 12 -14.27 8.24 1.60
N ARG A 13 -14.10 9.10 0.59
CA ARG A 13 -15.10 10.14 0.29
C ARG A 13 -16.45 9.48 0.02
N ASP A 14 -17.51 10.13 0.49
CA ASP A 14 -18.90 9.70 0.35
C ASP A 14 -19.26 8.40 1.10
N ILE A 15 -18.35 7.88 1.93
CA ILE A 15 -18.60 6.76 2.84
C ILE A 15 -18.60 7.29 4.29
N PRO A 16 -19.64 6.99 5.09
CA PRO A 16 -19.65 7.31 6.51
C PRO A 16 -18.40 6.76 7.25
N GLY A 17 -17.89 7.48 8.24
CA GLY A 17 -16.67 7.08 8.98
C GLY A 17 -16.77 5.67 9.58
N GLU A 18 -17.92 5.33 10.16
CA GLU A 18 -18.20 4.00 10.74
C GLU A 18 -18.16 2.86 9.71
N LEU A 19 -18.42 3.18 8.43
CA LEU A 19 -18.36 2.22 7.32
C LEU A 19 -17.01 2.23 6.61
N THR A 20 -16.21 3.29 6.80
CA THR A 20 -14.88 3.42 6.20
C THR A 20 -13.96 2.30 6.71
N GLU A 21 -13.87 2.10 8.02
CA GLU A 21 -13.02 1.06 8.61
C GLU A 21 -13.42 -0.34 8.10
N LYS A 22 -14.73 -0.60 8.02
CA LYS A 22 -15.27 -1.85 7.47
C LYS A 22 -14.96 -2.01 5.99
N ALA A 23 -15.08 -0.94 5.20
CA ALA A 23 -14.77 -0.95 3.77
C ALA A 23 -13.28 -1.20 3.53
N ILE A 24 -12.39 -0.59 4.32
CA ILE A 24 -10.95 -0.83 4.26
C ILE A 24 -10.64 -2.29 4.62
N ALA A 25 -11.20 -2.79 5.72
CA ALA A 25 -10.98 -4.17 6.18
C ALA A 25 -11.50 -5.21 5.16
N ALA A 26 -12.60 -4.90 4.48
CA ALA A 26 -13.17 -5.73 3.42
C ALA A 26 -12.45 -5.59 2.07
N GLY A 27 -11.49 -4.66 1.93
CA GLY A 27 -10.79 -4.41 0.67
C GLY A 27 -11.65 -3.73 -0.40
N GLU A 28 -12.67 -2.99 0.00
CA GLU A 28 -13.69 -2.36 -0.86
C GLU A 28 -13.21 -1.05 -1.53
N LEU A 29 -11.91 -0.80 -1.56
CA LEU A 29 -11.35 0.30 -2.34
C LEU A 29 -11.46 -0.03 -3.84
N ARG A 30 -12.06 0.87 -4.62
CA ARG A 30 -12.34 0.67 -6.05
C ARG A 30 -11.80 1.81 -6.89
N LYS A 31 -11.56 1.54 -8.18
CA LYS A 31 -11.27 2.58 -9.17
C LYS A 31 -12.35 3.66 -9.13
N GLY A 32 -11.92 4.92 -9.11
CA GLY A 32 -12.76 6.10 -9.02
C GLY A 32 -12.93 6.63 -7.60
N ALA A 33 -12.66 5.83 -6.57
CA ALA A 33 -12.74 6.27 -5.18
C ALA A 33 -11.73 7.38 -4.89
N VAL A 34 -12.12 8.29 -3.99
CA VAL A 34 -11.22 9.30 -3.41
C VAL A 34 -10.98 8.93 -1.97
N VAL A 35 -9.71 8.77 -1.61
CA VAL A 35 -9.29 8.28 -0.30
C VAL A 35 -8.49 9.36 0.42
N GLY A 36 -8.88 9.69 1.64
CA GLY A 36 -8.12 10.56 2.52
C GLY A 36 -7.01 9.77 3.20
N LEU A 37 -5.75 10.19 3.02
CA LEU A 37 -4.58 9.50 3.55
C LEU A 37 -3.76 10.42 4.43
N PHE A 38 -3.37 9.94 5.61
CA PHE A 38 -2.21 10.49 6.29
C PHE A 38 -0.96 9.89 5.68
N VAL A 39 -0.09 10.77 5.19
CA VAL A 39 1.18 10.39 4.58
C VAL A 39 2.30 11.26 5.13
N HIS A 40 3.52 10.74 5.20
CA HIS A 40 4.71 11.57 5.39
C HIS A 40 5.62 11.45 4.16
N PRO A 41 6.20 12.56 3.68
CA PRO A 41 7.21 12.50 2.63
C PRO A 41 8.40 11.65 3.06
N VAL A 42 8.94 10.83 2.17
CA VAL A 42 10.14 10.00 2.47
C VAL A 42 11.34 10.87 2.86
N GLU A 43 11.45 12.07 2.30
CA GLU A 43 12.54 13.02 2.61
C GLU A 43 12.34 13.75 3.96
N ASN A 44 11.14 13.68 4.56
CA ASN A 44 10.83 14.36 5.81
C ASN A 44 9.73 13.62 6.60
N GLU A 45 10.15 12.57 7.30
CA GLU A 45 9.27 11.69 8.09
C GLU A 45 8.57 12.38 9.27
N LYS A 46 9.01 13.58 9.66
CA LYS A 46 8.44 14.29 10.83
C LYS A 46 7.14 15.02 10.52
N ASN A 47 6.81 15.20 9.24
CA ASN A 47 5.66 15.98 8.80
C ASN A 47 4.64 15.07 8.12
N SER A 48 3.69 14.55 8.91
CA SER A 48 2.50 13.92 8.35
C SER A 48 1.55 14.98 7.81
N VAL A 49 1.07 14.75 6.59
CA VAL A 49 0.09 15.59 5.90
C VAL A 49 -1.11 14.75 5.51
N LEU A 50 -2.30 15.33 5.61
CA LEU A 50 -3.54 14.74 5.10
C LEU A 50 -3.70 15.12 3.64
N ILE A 51 -3.82 14.13 2.77
CA ILE A 51 -4.05 14.31 1.33
C ILE A 51 -5.30 13.58 0.87
N GLU A 52 -5.88 14.04 -0.24
CA GLU A 52 -6.86 13.27 -0.99
C GLU A 52 -6.19 12.60 -2.19
N LEU A 53 -6.28 11.27 -2.25
CA LEU A 53 -5.80 10.46 -3.37
C LEU A 53 -6.98 9.94 -4.19
N LYS A 54 -7.03 10.25 -5.48
CA LYS A 54 -8.00 9.65 -6.40
C LYS A 54 -7.42 8.37 -7.03
N LEU A 55 -8.13 7.25 -6.90
CA LEU A 55 -7.79 6.01 -7.58
C LEU A 55 -8.26 6.09 -9.03
N THR A 56 -7.34 6.27 -9.97
CA THR A 56 -7.63 6.45 -11.40
C THR A 56 -7.56 5.16 -12.20
N LYS A 57 -6.83 4.14 -11.71
CA LYS A 57 -6.62 2.86 -12.39
C LYS A 57 -6.97 1.68 -11.51
N GLU A 58 -7.27 0.56 -12.15
CA GLU A 58 -7.46 -0.72 -11.47
C GLU A 58 -6.12 -1.26 -10.97
N GLY A 59 -6.11 -1.90 -9.80
CA GLY A 59 -4.89 -2.38 -9.12
C GLY A 59 -4.31 -1.38 -8.13
N GLN A 60 -4.65 -0.09 -8.24
CA GLN A 60 -4.20 0.96 -7.33
C GLN A 60 -4.71 0.75 -5.90
N GLU A 61 -5.90 0.19 -5.74
CA GLU A 61 -6.48 -0.17 -4.44
C GLU A 61 -5.57 -1.10 -3.63
N LYS A 62 -4.74 -1.92 -4.30
CA LYS A 62 -3.81 -2.85 -3.64
C LYS A 62 -2.54 -2.15 -3.12
N ALA A 63 -2.23 -0.98 -3.67
CA ALA A 63 -1.08 -0.16 -3.32
C ALA A 63 -1.36 0.80 -2.16
N VAL A 64 -2.63 1.09 -1.89
CA VAL A 64 -3.04 1.97 -0.78
C VAL A 64 -3.07 1.17 0.52
N LYS A 65 -1.90 0.97 1.12
CA LYS A 65 -1.73 0.24 2.39
C LYS A 65 -0.72 0.94 3.28
N LYS A 66 -0.92 0.84 4.60
CA LYS A 66 0.03 1.36 5.59
C LYS A 66 1.45 0.82 5.34
N GLY A 67 2.44 1.71 5.41
CA GLY A 67 3.86 1.41 5.22
C GLY A 67 4.32 1.40 3.76
N PHE A 68 3.43 1.60 2.79
CA PHE A 68 3.80 1.58 1.38
C PHE A 68 4.26 2.96 0.90
N ASN A 69 5.34 2.95 0.12
CA ASN A 69 5.83 4.10 -0.63
C ASN A 69 4.98 4.29 -1.88
N VAL A 70 4.32 5.44 -1.98
CA VAL A 70 3.51 5.84 -3.12
C VAL A 70 4.11 7.10 -3.77
N PRO A 71 4.48 7.05 -5.06
CA PRO A 71 4.74 8.24 -5.85
C PRO A 71 3.43 8.98 -6.12
N LEU A 72 3.40 10.26 -5.79
CA LEU A 72 2.23 11.11 -5.87
C LEU A 72 2.50 12.32 -6.75
N GLU A 73 1.50 12.67 -7.55
CA GLU A 73 1.47 13.85 -8.39
C GLU A 73 0.25 14.71 -8.09
N PRO A 74 0.41 16.03 -7.84
CA PRO A 74 -0.72 16.93 -7.64
C PRO A 74 -1.45 17.16 -8.97
N VAL A 75 -2.77 16.99 -8.95
CA VAL A 75 -3.69 17.22 -10.07
C VAL A 75 -4.89 18.00 -9.55
N GLY A 76 -4.85 19.33 -9.73
CA GLY A 76 -5.79 20.25 -9.10
C GLY A 76 -5.65 20.21 -7.57
N ASP A 77 -6.77 20.05 -6.86
CA ASP A 77 -6.80 20.00 -5.39
C ASP A 77 -6.53 18.60 -4.81
N ARG A 78 -6.19 17.62 -5.66
CA ARG A 78 -6.01 16.22 -5.29
C ARG A 78 -4.67 15.69 -5.74
N TYR A 79 -4.29 14.54 -5.18
CA TYR A 79 -3.18 13.75 -5.65
C TYR A 79 -3.67 12.54 -6.45
N VAL A 80 -2.84 12.10 -7.39
CA VAL A 80 -2.99 10.82 -8.09
C VAL A 80 -1.69 10.03 -7.97
N MET A 81 -1.77 8.70 -8.06
CA MET A 81 -0.60 7.87 -8.25
C MET A 81 -0.19 7.95 -9.73
N THR A 82 1.10 8.15 -9.99
CA THR A 82 1.62 8.11 -11.37
C THR A 82 1.45 6.72 -11.97
N ASP A 83 1.40 6.63 -13.29
CA ASP A 83 1.16 5.35 -13.98
C ASP A 83 2.27 4.32 -13.73
N ASP A 84 3.51 4.80 -13.67
CA ASP A 84 4.69 4.00 -13.32
C ASP A 84 4.71 3.57 -11.84
N ALA A 85 3.94 4.24 -10.98
CA ALA A 85 3.84 3.90 -9.57
C ALA A 85 3.27 2.51 -9.34
N ILE A 86 2.23 2.15 -10.11
CA ILE A 86 1.55 0.86 -9.96
C ILE A 86 2.52 -0.27 -10.33
N GLU A 87 3.22 -0.13 -11.45
CA GLU A 87 4.23 -1.11 -11.85
C GLU A 87 5.38 -1.20 -10.85
N TYR A 88 5.86 -0.06 -10.35
CA TYR A 88 6.91 -0.02 -9.33
C TYR A 88 6.47 -0.72 -8.04
N ILE A 89 5.26 -0.43 -7.54
CA ILE A 89 4.72 -1.01 -6.30
C ILE A 89 4.44 -2.50 -6.48
N LEU A 90 3.85 -2.92 -7.61
CA LEU A 90 3.62 -4.34 -7.92
C LEU A 90 4.95 -5.12 -8.04
N ARG A 91 5.98 -4.53 -8.65
CA ARG A 91 7.32 -5.13 -8.70
C ARG A 91 7.95 -5.27 -7.31
N MET A 92 7.78 -4.27 -6.44
CA MET A 92 8.31 -4.30 -5.07
C MET A 92 7.56 -5.33 -4.19
N GLN A 93 6.24 -5.44 -4.32
CA GLN A 93 5.43 -6.46 -3.63
C GLN A 93 5.80 -7.89 -4.05
N ASN A 94 6.04 -8.11 -5.35
CA ASN A 94 6.45 -9.43 -5.86
C ASN A 94 7.85 -9.83 -5.38
N ARG A 95 8.76 -8.86 -5.19
CA ARG A 95 10.07 -9.14 -4.60
C ARG A 95 9.96 -9.59 -3.14
N GLN A 96 9.11 -8.93 -2.33
CA GLN A 96 8.92 -9.32 -0.92
C GLN A 96 8.31 -10.72 -0.78
N LYS A 97 7.32 -11.07 -1.61
CA LYS A 97 6.74 -12.44 -1.63
C LYS A 97 7.77 -13.52 -1.98
N ASN A 98 8.67 -13.24 -2.92
CA ASN A 98 9.71 -14.21 -3.27
C ASN A 98 10.73 -14.41 -2.15
N VAL A 99 11.05 -13.37 -1.37
CA VAL A 99 11.97 -13.50 -0.23
C VAL A 99 11.37 -14.36 0.89
N GLU A 100 10.09 -14.15 1.24
CA GLU A 100 9.40 -14.97 2.25
C GLU A 100 9.23 -16.44 1.84
N THR A 101 9.19 -16.72 0.54
CA THR A 101 9.08 -18.09 0.02
C THR A 101 10.42 -18.82 0.13
N VAL A 102 11.53 -18.13 -0.16
CA VAL A 102 12.89 -18.72 -0.07
C VAL A 102 13.29 -18.97 1.38
N GLU A 103 12.97 -18.06 2.30
CA GLU A 103 13.29 -18.25 3.75
C GLU A 103 12.49 -19.42 4.37
N ASN A 104 11.28 -19.69 3.90
CA ASN A 104 10.51 -20.84 4.37
C ASN A 104 11.01 -22.17 3.80
N GLU A 105 11.48 -22.20 2.54
CA GLU A 105 12.02 -23.42 1.94
C GLU A 105 13.37 -23.83 2.55
N GLU A 106 14.25 -22.88 2.87
CA GLU A 106 15.53 -23.16 3.55
C GLU A 106 15.32 -23.68 4.99
N ASN A 107 14.27 -23.24 5.68
CA ASN A 107 13.98 -23.67 7.06
C ASN A 107 13.42 -25.11 7.12
N ILE A 108 12.72 -25.57 6.08
CA ILE A 108 12.20 -26.95 6.00
C ILE A 108 13.31 -27.94 5.61
N ALA A 109 14.25 -27.53 4.75
CA ALA A 109 15.39 -28.35 4.34
C ALA A 109 16.45 -28.57 5.45
N SER A 110 16.38 -27.79 6.54
CA SER A 110 17.34 -27.81 7.65
C SER A 110 16.96 -28.74 8.81
N LYS A 111 15.82 -29.46 8.74
CA LYS A 111 15.46 -30.41 9.81
C LYS A 111 16.30 -31.69 9.71
N PRO A 112 17.07 -32.07 10.75
CA PRO A 112 17.81 -33.32 10.74
C PRO A 112 16.82 -34.49 10.69
N THR A 113 17.03 -35.38 9.73
CA THR A 113 16.32 -36.65 9.61
C THR A 113 16.42 -37.41 10.95
N PRO A 114 15.29 -37.87 11.54
CA PRO A 114 15.37 -38.66 12.75
C PRO A 114 16.11 -39.97 12.42
N LYS A 115 17.23 -40.21 13.11
CA LYS A 115 17.88 -41.52 13.07
C LYS A 115 16.87 -42.56 13.54
N ALA A 116 16.50 -43.47 12.64
CA ALA A 116 15.78 -44.67 13.00
C ALA A 116 16.66 -45.48 13.97
N PHE A 117 16.12 -45.78 15.15
CA PHE A 117 16.66 -46.75 16.10
C PHE A 117 16.27 -48.16 15.68
#